data_AF-A0A2V1NXY7-F1
#
_entry.id   AF-A0A2V1NXY7-F1
#
_cell.length_a   1.000
_cell.length_b   1.000
_cell.length_c   1.000
_cell.angle_alpha   90.00
_cell.angle_beta   90.00
_cell.angle_gamma   90.00
#
_symmetry.space_group_name_H-M   'P 1'
#
loop_
_entity.id
_entity.type
_entity.pdbx_description
1 polymer ?
#
loop_
_entity_poly.entity_id
_entity_poly.type
_entity_poly.pdbx_seq_one_letter_code
_entity_poly.pdbx_strand_id
1 'polypeptide(L)'
;MQPITDEMPDAWVRETTVAIEALGRAVVDAHESAIVITLTPDSRYVLGADDGDTLVIGWTERTGVDWGISADGAHVSDPQPLDATTPAEIAARVRTLLATGGLSEIPHAMPYVTSPDCTCTEQPCGGVIPDSECPDHGHRLNPAMGWHLAGAVPCRKLAAERQS
;
A
#
# COMPACT_ATOMS: atom_id res chain seq x y z
N MET A 1 24.09 4.91 7.63
CA MET A 1 22.80 4.34 8.05
C MET A 1 22.66 4.61 9.53
N GLN A 2 21.64 5.38 9.92
CA GLN A 2 21.39 5.67 11.34
C GLN A 2 20.55 4.52 11.91
N PRO A 3 20.87 3.98 13.10
CA PRO A 3 20.13 2.87 13.69
C PRO A 3 18.73 3.33 14.15
N ILE A 4 17.77 2.39 14.13
CA ILE A 4 16.45 2.57 14.75
C ILE A 4 16.63 2.51 16.27
N THR A 5 16.01 3.45 16.97
CA THR A 5 15.97 3.57 18.43
C THR A 5 14.52 3.64 18.90
N ASP A 6 14.29 3.60 20.23
CA ASP A 6 12.94 3.77 20.81
C ASP A 6 12.32 5.15 20.52
N GLU A 7 13.16 6.12 20.18
CA GLU A 7 12.78 7.42 19.64
C GLU A 7 13.41 7.58 18.24
N MET A 8 12.61 7.83 17.21
CA MET A 8 13.12 8.08 15.87
C MET A 8 13.61 9.52 15.76
N PRO A 9 14.74 9.77 15.08
CA PRO A 9 15.23 11.13 14.88
C PRO A 9 14.18 12.03 14.23
N ASP A 10 14.02 13.26 14.72
CA ASP A 10 13.09 14.25 14.16
C ASP A 10 13.18 14.40 12.63
N ALA A 11 14.40 14.30 12.09
CA ALA A 11 14.63 14.36 10.66
C ALA A 11 13.91 13.22 9.90
N TRP A 12 13.95 12.00 10.44
CA TRP A 12 13.28 10.84 9.85
C TRP A 12 11.78 10.92 9.99
N VAL A 13 11.26 11.35 11.14
CA VAL A 13 9.83 11.57 11.35
C VAL A 13 9.32 12.55 10.30
N ARG A 14 9.98 13.71 10.18
CA ARG A 14 9.64 14.74 9.19
C ARG A 14 9.74 14.24 7.74
N GLU A 15 10.84 13.56 7.38
CA GLU A 15 11.03 13.04 6.02
C GLU A 15 9.97 12.01 5.64
N THR A 16 9.63 11.13 6.58
CA THR A 16 8.59 10.11 6.39
C THR A 16 7.21 10.76 6.26
N THR A 17 6.88 11.72 7.11
CA THR A 17 5.63 12.50 7.03
C THR A 17 5.50 13.20 5.68
N VAL A 18 6.53 13.94 5.24
CA VAL A 18 6.53 14.62 3.93
C VAL A 18 6.33 13.62 2.79
N ALA A 19 6.98 12.46 2.85
CA ALA A 19 6.84 11.43 1.84
C ALA A 19 5.43 10.80 1.82
N ILE A 20 4.80 10.59 2.98
CA ILE A 20 3.42 10.09 3.10
C ILE A 20 2.42 11.13 2.59
N GLU A 21 2.58 12.40 2.96
CA GLU A 21 1.71 13.49 2.49
C GLU A 21 1.80 13.68 0.98
N ALA A 22 2.99 13.50 0.39
CA ALA A 22 3.19 13.52 -1.06
C ALA A 22 2.43 12.40 -1.79
N LEU A 23 1.98 11.36 -1.09
CA LEU A 23 1.08 10.31 -1.62
C LEU A 23 -0.40 10.72 -1.56
N GLY A 24 -0.72 11.93 -1.12
CA GLY A 24 -2.09 12.41 -0.92
C GLY A 24 -2.75 11.84 0.34
N ARG A 25 -1.97 11.40 1.33
CA ARG A 25 -2.46 10.85 2.61
C ARG A 25 -2.37 11.91 3.70
N ALA A 26 -3.36 11.96 4.59
CA ALA A 26 -3.39 12.89 5.70
C ALA A 26 -2.71 12.28 6.93
N VAL A 27 -1.64 12.93 7.41
CA VAL A 27 -1.01 12.61 8.70
C VAL A 27 -1.67 13.46 9.77
N VAL A 28 -2.20 12.81 10.81
CA VAL A 28 -2.93 13.49 11.91
C VAL A 28 -2.06 13.75 13.11
N ASP A 29 -1.06 12.90 13.33
CA ASP A 29 -0.05 13.09 14.35
C ASP A 29 1.27 12.47 13.89
N ALA A 30 2.38 13.08 14.30
CA ALA A 30 3.72 12.59 14.00
C ALA A 30 4.68 13.09 15.07
N HIS A 31 5.25 12.14 15.82
CA HIS A 31 6.22 12.42 16.86
C HIS A 31 7.31 11.34 16.87
N GLU A 32 8.23 11.44 17.83
CA GLU A 32 9.41 10.58 17.95
C GLU A 32 9.12 9.09 18.16
N SER A 33 7.87 8.66 18.35
CA SER A 33 7.53 7.23 18.55
C SER A 33 6.56 6.66 17.52
N ALA A 34 5.84 7.51 16.80
CA ALA A 34 4.86 7.06 15.81
C ALA A 34 4.47 8.15 14.80
N ILE A 35 3.94 7.70 13.66
CA ILE A 35 3.20 8.51 12.69
C ILE A 35 1.79 7.92 12.56
N VAL A 36 0.78 8.77 12.69
CA VAL A 36 -0.64 8.40 12.64
C VAL A 36 -1.27 8.97 11.37
N ILE A 37 -1.93 8.12 10.60
CA ILE A 37 -2.41 8.41 9.24
C ILE A 37 -3.91 8.15 9.18
N THR A 38 -4.68 9.12 8.69
CA THR A 38 -6.11 8.92 8.43
C THR A 38 -6.31 8.00 7.24
N LEU A 39 -7.23 7.06 7.41
CA LEU A 39 -7.64 6.16 6.34
C LEU A 39 -8.76 6.76 5.50
N THR A 40 -8.62 6.71 4.18
CA THR A 40 -9.73 6.92 3.24
C THR A 40 -10.65 5.70 3.24
N PRO A 41 -11.91 5.82 2.75
CA PRO A 41 -12.80 4.67 2.61
C PRO A 41 -12.16 3.46 1.92
N ASP A 42 -11.44 3.69 0.82
CA ASP A 42 -10.75 2.61 0.09
C ASP A 42 -9.65 1.94 0.93
N SER A 43 -8.83 2.72 1.63
CA SER A 43 -7.78 2.15 2.48
C SER A 43 -8.35 1.41 3.69
N ARG A 44 -9.49 1.84 4.25
CA ARG A 44 -10.18 1.11 5.32
C ARG A 44 -10.70 -0.23 4.82
N TYR A 45 -11.30 -0.24 3.62
CA TYR A 45 -11.80 -1.47 3.01
C TYR A 45 -10.69 -2.51 2.83
N VAL A 46 -9.55 -2.12 2.24
CA VAL A 46 -8.46 -3.08 2.00
C VAL A 46 -7.76 -3.53 3.28
N LEU A 47 -7.68 -2.65 4.30
CA LEU A 47 -7.07 -2.99 5.60
C LEU A 47 -8.04 -3.70 6.56
N GLY A 48 -9.32 -3.81 6.21
CA GLY A 48 -10.35 -4.35 7.11
C GLY A 48 -10.55 -3.49 8.36
N ALA A 49 -10.40 -2.17 8.24
CA ALA A 49 -10.50 -1.21 9.35
C ALA A 49 -11.91 -0.61 9.46
N ASP A 50 -12.30 -0.24 10.67
CA ASP A 50 -13.59 0.36 10.97
C ASP A 50 -13.63 1.87 10.68
N ASP A 51 -14.84 2.44 10.69
CA ASP A 51 -15.03 3.88 10.52
C ASP A 51 -14.42 4.67 11.69
N GLY A 52 -13.38 5.45 11.40
CA GLY A 52 -12.67 6.28 12.38
C GLY A 52 -11.30 5.74 12.75
N ASP A 53 -10.99 4.50 12.35
CA ASP A 53 -9.68 3.92 12.53
C ASP A 53 -8.59 4.67 11.76
N THR A 54 -7.39 4.61 12.33
CA THR A 54 -6.16 5.18 11.79
C THR A 54 -5.13 4.10 11.55
N LEU A 55 -4.24 4.33 10.58
CA LEU A 55 -3.02 3.55 10.43
C LEU A 55 -1.93 4.21 11.26
N VAL A 56 -1.32 3.42 12.14
CA VAL A 56 -0.19 3.85 12.97
C VAL A 56 1.06 3.17 12.45
N ILE A 57 2.11 3.95 12.22
CA ILE A 57 3.47 3.49 11.92
C ILE A 57 4.32 3.75 13.16
N GLY A 58 4.70 2.68 13.84
CA GLY A 58 5.51 2.72 15.05
C GLY A 58 6.93 2.26 14.80
N TRP A 59 7.79 2.46 15.79
CA TRP A 59 9.13 1.90 15.77
C TRP A 59 9.67 1.71 17.19
N THR A 60 10.50 0.69 17.36
CA THR A 60 11.29 0.48 18.58
C THR A 60 12.66 -0.11 18.24
N GLU A 61 13.63 -0.01 19.15
CA GLU A 61 14.93 -0.69 18.97
C GLU A 61 14.76 -2.21 18.87
N ARG A 62 13.74 -2.77 19.54
CA ARG A 62 13.51 -4.23 19.62
C ARG A 62 12.82 -4.79 18.38
N THR A 63 11.82 -4.10 17.85
CA THR A 63 10.96 -4.60 16.76
C THR A 63 11.28 -3.99 15.40
N GLY A 64 12.09 -2.92 15.35
CA GLY A 64 12.29 -2.14 14.14
C GLY A 64 11.06 -1.28 13.86
N VAL A 65 10.76 -1.03 12.59
CA VAL A 65 9.54 -0.31 12.17
C VAL A 65 8.39 -1.30 12.03
N ASP A 66 7.26 -0.98 12.64
CA ASP A 66 6.03 -1.76 12.60
C ASP A 66 4.82 -0.89 12.23
N TRP A 67 3.69 -1.54 12.01
CA TRP A 67 2.44 -0.89 11.68
C TRP A 67 1.24 -1.60 12.30
N GLY A 68 0.13 -0.89 12.46
CA GLY A 68 -1.15 -1.50 12.76
C GLY A 68 -2.31 -0.51 12.71
N ILE A 69 -3.51 -1.05 12.88
CA ILE A 69 -4.75 -0.28 12.90
C ILE A 69 -5.08 0.10 14.34
N SER A 70 -5.49 1.35 14.56
CA SER A 70 -5.85 1.87 15.87
C SER A 70 -7.11 2.73 15.82
N ALA A 71 -8.04 2.44 16.72
CA ALA A 71 -9.27 3.21 16.91
C ALA A 71 -9.04 4.56 17.60
N ASP A 72 -7.95 4.70 18.36
CA ASP A 72 -7.60 5.92 19.10
C ASP A 72 -6.28 6.58 18.64
N GLY A 73 -5.55 5.94 17.72
CA GLY A 73 -4.26 6.40 17.21
C GLY A 73 -3.10 6.23 18.20
N ALA A 74 -3.37 5.69 19.40
CA ALA A 74 -2.39 5.59 20.49
C ALA A 74 -2.05 4.14 20.82
N HIS A 75 -2.97 3.21 20.62
CA HIS A 75 -2.77 1.79 20.94
C HIS A 75 -2.97 0.89 19.72
N VAL A 76 -1.96 0.07 19.41
CA VAL A 76 -2.00 -0.99 18.41
C VAL A 76 -1.87 -2.33 19.13
N SER A 77 -2.90 -3.17 19.02
CA SER A 77 -3.00 -4.42 19.79
C SER A 77 -2.17 -5.58 19.22
N ASP A 78 -1.91 -5.57 17.91
CA ASP A 78 -1.14 -6.61 17.21
C ASP A 78 -0.28 -5.99 16.09
N PRO A 79 0.79 -5.25 16.44
CA PRO A 79 1.63 -4.58 15.46
C PRO A 79 2.35 -5.58 14.56
N GLN A 80 2.33 -5.31 13.26
CA GLN A 80 2.95 -6.13 12.23
C GLN A 80 4.25 -5.48 11.75
N PRO A 81 5.31 -6.24 11.46
CA PRO A 81 6.56 -5.67 10.96
C PRO A 81 6.35 -4.98 9.61
N LEU A 82 6.99 -3.82 9.41
CA LEU A 82 6.95 -3.08 8.14
C LEU A 82 8.13 -3.44 7.22
N ASP A 83 9.20 -4.03 7.76
CA ASP A 83 10.43 -4.41 7.06
C ASP A 83 11.02 -3.26 6.22
N ALA A 84 11.20 -2.10 6.88
CA ALA A 84 11.76 -0.89 6.30
C ALA A 84 12.81 -0.27 7.23
N THR A 85 13.87 0.30 6.64
CA THR A 85 15.02 0.82 7.38
C THR A 85 15.41 2.25 6.98
N THR A 86 14.63 2.89 6.11
CA THR A 86 14.83 4.30 5.73
C THR A 86 13.48 5.01 5.57
N PRO A 87 13.42 6.35 5.72
CA PRO A 87 12.18 7.11 5.51
C PRO A 87 11.51 6.83 4.14
N ALA A 88 12.32 6.71 3.09
CA ALA A 88 11.82 6.41 1.74
C ALA A 88 11.25 4.98 1.63
N GLU A 89 11.87 3.99 2.28
CA GLU A 89 11.35 2.62 2.34
C GLU A 89 10.05 2.56 3.13
N ILE A 90 9.98 3.26 4.28
CA ILE A 90 8.77 3.34 5.11
C ILE A 90 7.61 3.90 4.28
N ALA A 91 7.80 5.05 3.63
CA ALA A 91 6.78 5.65 2.78
C ALA A 91 6.37 4.74 1.62
N ALA A 92 7.31 4.02 1.00
CA ALA A 92 7.00 3.06 -0.06
C ALA A 92 6.18 1.88 0.45
N ARG A 93 6.47 1.35 1.65
CA ARG A 93 5.71 0.27 2.29
C ARG A 93 4.32 0.73 2.72
N VAL A 94 4.20 1.92 3.31
CA VAL A 94 2.92 2.55 3.66
C VAL A 94 2.05 2.73 2.43
N ARG A 95 2.62 3.19 1.30
CA ARG A 95 1.90 3.29 0.03
C ARG A 95 1.32 1.94 -0.39
N THR A 96 2.15 0.89 -0.37
CA THR A 96 1.73 -0.47 -0.70
C THR A 96 0.61 -0.90 0.22
N LEU A 97 0.80 -0.79 1.54
CA LEU A 97 -0.16 -1.17 2.56
C LEU A 97 -1.54 -0.51 2.34
N LEU A 98 -1.56 0.81 2.17
CA LEU A 98 -2.79 1.59 1.94
C LEU A 98 -3.49 1.27 0.62
N ALA A 99 -2.77 0.69 -0.36
CA ALA A 99 -3.33 0.30 -1.65
C ALA A 99 -3.79 -1.17 -1.68
N THR A 100 -3.27 -1.99 -0.76
CA THR A 100 -3.32 -3.46 -0.90
C THR A 100 -3.84 -4.20 0.32
N GLY A 101 -3.89 -3.56 1.49
CA GLY A 101 -4.24 -4.25 2.73
C GLY A 101 -3.11 -5.11 3.31
N GLY A 102 -1.92 -5.14 2.69
CA GLY A 102 -0.80 -5.93 3.17
C GLY A 102 0.56 -5.45 2.66
N LEU A 103 1.62 -6.14 3.10
CA LEU A 103 2.99 -5.90 2.62
C LEU A 103 3.47 -6.97 1.65
N SER A 104 2.67 -8.03 1.52
CA SER A 104 2.79 -9.06 0.49
C SER A 104 2.55 -8.43 -0.88
N GLU A 105 3.38 -8.77 -1.86
CA GLU A 105 3.17 -8.36 -3.25
C GLU A 105 1.78 -8.82 -3.71
N ILE A 106 0.87 -7.87 -4.01
CA ILE A 106 -0.44 -8.25 -4.54
C ILE A 106 -0.25 -8.87 -5.92
N PRO A 107 -0.80 -10.07 -6.15
CA PRO A 107 -0.84 -10.65 -7.48
C PRO A 107 -1.90 -9.90 -8.31
N HIS A 108 -1.46 -9.21 -9.36
CA HIS A 108 -2.36 -8.55 -10.32
C HIS A 108 -2.83 -9.52 -11.40
N ALA A 109 -4.09 -9.37 -11.80
CA ALA A 109 -4.70 -10.05 -12.93
C ALA A 109 -4.38 -9.33 -14.25
N MET A 110 -3.70 -10.02 -15.17
CA MET A 110 -3.61 -9.60 -16.58
C MET A 110 -4.57 -10.43 -17.45
N PRO A 111 -5.39 -9.80 -18.30
CA PRO A 111 -6.13 -10.55 -19.33
C PRO A 111 -5.17 -11.08 -20.41
N TYR A 112 -5.37 -12.31 -20.88
CA TYR A 112 -4.61 -12.88 -22.03
C TYR A 112 -4.86 -12.12 -23.34
N VAL A 113 -5.93 -11.34 -23.42
CA VAL A 113 -6.29 -10.52 -24.57
C VAL A 113 -6.55 -9.10 -24.10
N THR A 114 -5.65 -8.19 -24.44
CA THR A 114 -5.88 -6.75 -24.33
C THR A 114 -6.86 -6.33 -25.42
N SER A 115 -8.02 -5.79 -25.03
CA SER A 115 -8.83 -4.98 -25.96
C SER A 115 -8.16 -3.61 -26.12
N PRO A 116 -8.06 -3.04 -27.34
CA PRO A 116 -7.54 -1.69 -27.54
C PRO A 116 -8.36 -0.60 -26.83
N ASP A 117 -9.58 -0.92 -26.38
CA ASP A 117 -10.49 0.03 -25.71
C ASP A 117 -10.39 -0.03 -24.17
N CYS A 118 -9.59 -0.94 -23.60
CA CYS A 118 -9.51 -1.12 -22.15
C CYS A 118 -8.46 -0.19 -21.51
N THR A 119 -8.84 1.07 -21.30
CA THR A 119 -8.06 2.06 -20.53
C THR A 119 -8.62 2.20 -19.12
N CYS A 120 -8.36 1.24 -18.23
CA CYS A 120 -8.74 1.38 -16.81
C CYS A 120 -7.87 2.48 -16.18
N THR A 121 -8.46 3.67 -15.96
CA THR A 121 -7.78 4.84 -15.36
C THR A 121 -7.51 4.66 -13.86
N GLU A 122 -8.24 3.75 -13.22
CA GLU A 122 -8.15 3.46 -11.79
C GLU A 122 -6.90 2.65 -11.41
N GLN A 123 -6.23 2.04 -12.39
CA GLN A 123 -5.04 1.21 -12.17
C GLN A 123 -3.85 1.76 -12.97
N PRO A 124 -2.98 2.59 -12.36
CA PRO A 124 -1.80 3.16 -13.03
C PRO A 124 -0.86 2.10 -13.63
N CYS A 125 -0.94 0.86 -13.15
CA CYS A 125 -0.18 -0.28 -13.67
C CYS A 125 -0.79 -0.89 -14.94
N GLY A 126 -2.09 -0.70 -15.21
CA GLY A 126 -2.83 -1.35 -16.30
C GLY A 126 -3.38 -2.74 -15.96
N GLY A 127 -3.44 -3.10 -14.67
CA GLY A 127 -4.15 -4.28 -14.18
C GLY A 127 -5.66 -4.08 -14.19
N VAL A 128 -6.42 -5.18 -14.17
CA VAL A 128 -7.90 -5.15 -14.12
C VAL A 128 -8.36 -5.52 -12.72
N ILE A 129 -9.18 -4.70 -12.09
CA ILE A 129 -9.99 -5.14 -10.93
C ILE A 129 -11.18 -5.91 -11.51
N PRO A 130 -11.40 -7.18 -11.11
CA PRO A 130 -12.59 -7.91 -11.51
C PRO A 130 -13.82 -7.29 -10.83
N ASP A 131 -14.47 -6.38 -11.54
CA ASP A 131 -15.79 -5.87 -11.18
C ASP A 131 -16.85 -6.61 -11.99
N SER A 132 -17.81 -7.23 -11.30
CA SER A 132 -18.92 -7.96 -11.93
C SER A 132 -19.83 -7.07 -12.77
N GLU A 133 -19.83 -5.75 -12.52
CA GLU A 133 -20.63 -4.76 -13.24
C GLU A 133 -19.85 -4.10 -14.39
N CYS A 134 -18.56 -4.39 -14.55
CA CYS A 134 -17.78 -3.88 -15.68
C CYS A 134 -18.20 -4.61 -16.98
N PRO A 135 -18.70 -3.90 -18.02
CA PRO A 135 -19.20 -4.53 -19.24
C PRO A 135 -18.13 -5.30 -20.04
N ASP A 136 -16.85 -4.96 -19.86
CA ASP A 136 -15.73 -5.62 -20.53
C ASP A 136 -15.26 -6.89 -19.81
N HIS A 137 -15.58 -7.04 -18.51
CA HIS A 137 -15.04 -8.08 -17.64
C HIS A 137 -16.12 -8.86 -16.86
N GLY A 138 -17.39 -8.56 -17.12
CA GLY A 138 -18.56 -9.17 -16.48
C GLY A 138 -18.76 -10.65 -16.81
N HIS A 139 -19.29 -11.37 -15.81
CA HIS A 139 -19.84 -12.73 -15.80
C HIS A 139 -19.00 -13.94 -16.24
N ARG A 140 -17.74 -13.78 -16.66
CA ARG A 140 -16.85 -14.95 -16.81
C ARG A 140 -16.15 -15.29 -15.50
N LEU A 141 -16.78 -16.17 -14.73
CA LEU A 141 -16.12 -17.00 -13.71
C LEU A 141 -14.86 -17.63 -14.36
N ASN A 142 -13.68 -17.18 -13.92
CA ASN A 142 -12.35 -17.49 -14.45
C ASN A 142 -12.00 -16.87 -15.82
N PRO A 143 -11.58 -15.59 -15.87
CA PRO A 143 -10.64 -15.22 -16.91
C PRO A 143 -9.38 -16.08 -16.73
N ALA A 144 -8.86 -16.65 -17.82
CA ALA A 144 -7.50 -17.16 -17.79
C ALA A 144 -6.61 -15.95 -17.42
N MET A 145 -5.88 -16.03 -16.32
CA MET A 145 -5.08 -14.93 -15.79
C MET A 145 -3.66 -15.40 -15.58
N GLY A 146 -2.70 -14.62 -16.07
CA GLY A 146 -1.31 -14.71 -15.65
C GLY A 146 -1.09 -13.74 -14.49
N TRP A 147 -0.46 -14.22 -13.42
CA TRP A 147 -0.12 -13.40 -12.25
C TRP A 147 1.26 -12.77 -12.43
N HIS A 148 1.41 -11.50 -12.05
CA HIS A 148 2.71 -10.85 -11.94
C HIS A 148 2.81 -9.95 -10.71
N LEU A 149 4.04 -9.63 -10.33
CA LEU A 149 4.37 -8.78 -9.18
C LEU A 149 3.97 -7.33 -9.45
N ALA A 150 3.32 -6.69 -8.48
CA ALA A 150 3.15 -5.24 -8.46
C ALA A 150 4.52 -4.59 -8.23
N GLY A 151 5.04 -3.85 -9.21
CA GLY A 151 6.33 -3.18 -9.13
C GLY A 151 6.36 -1.89 -9.95
N ALA A 152 7.52 -1.24 -10.02
CA ALA A 152 7.73 0.00 -10.78
C ALA A 152 7.55 -0.16 -12.32
N VAL A 153 7.34 -1.38 -12.81
CA VAL A 153 7.16 -1.69 -14.23
C VAL A 153 5.66 -1.84 -14.53
N PRO A 154 5.10 -1.02 -15.44
CA PRO A 154 3.69 -1.14 -15.85
C PRO A 154 3.38 -2.51 -16.46
N CYS A 155 2.21 -3.08 -16.15
CA CYS A 155 1.74 -4.40 -16.59
C CYS A 155 1.85 -4.58 -18.11
N ARG A 156 1.57 -3.52 -18.89
CA ARG A 156 1.68 -3.51 -20.36
C ARG A 156 3.09 -3.89 -20.87
N LYS A 157 4.15 -3.56 -20.13
CA LYS A 157 5.53 -3.85 -20.52
C LYS A 157 5.88 -5.31 -20.27
N LEU A 158 5.45 -5.85 -19.13
CA LEU A 158 5.59 -7.27 -18.80
C LEU A 158 4.79 -8.18 -19.76
N ALA A 159 3.64 -7.70 -20.23
CA ALA A 159 2.81 -8.40 -21.21
C ALA A 159 3.48 -8.56 -22.57
N ALA A 160 4.15 -7.52 -23.06
CA ALA A 160 4.82 -7.52 -24.36
C ALA A 160 6.06 -8.45 -24.38
N GLU A 161 6.79 -8.52 -23.27
CA GLU A 161 8.01 -9.36 -23.14
C GLU A 161 7.71 -10.87 -23.07
N ARG A 162 6.47 -11.27 -22.77
CA ARG A 162 6.05 -12.69 -22.74
C ARG A 162 5.55 -13.21 -24.09
N GLN A 163 5.33 -12.34 -25.07
CA GLN A 163 4.83 -12.70 -26.41
C GLN A 163 5.94 -12.79 -27.48
N SER A 164 7.19 -12.46 -27.09
CA SER A 164 8.42 -12.59 -27.88
C SER A 164 9.22 -13.82 -27.48
#